data_AF-A0A8C0QA18-F1
#
_entry.id   AF-A0A8C0QA18-F1
#
_cell.length_a   1.000
_cell.length_b   1.000
_cell.length_c   1.000
_cell.angle_alpha   90.00
_cell.angle_beta   90.00
_cell.angle_gamma   90.00
#
_symmetry.space_group_name_H-M   'P 1'
#
loop_
_entity.id
_entity.type
_entity.pdbx_description
1 polymer ?
#
loop_
_entity_poly.entity_id
_entity_poly.type
_entity_poly.pdbx_seq_one_letter_code
_entity_poly.pdbx_strand_id
1 'polypeptide(L)'
;MERPGAGAINSNECENVSREEEMSEEFEADAMDSLKDMPFATIDIKDDCEITDAPHINLERSKENERISKDQIKKRKKKQKGYQPNYFLSIPITNKEITRGIKILQNAILQQDERLAKAMTSDGSFHITLLVMQLLNEDEVNLGIGALLELKPFVEEILQGKELILPFQGVDTFGNQVGFVKLAEGHHINPLLEIAEAAKRTFQEKGFMAGENRSFKPHLTFMKLSRTPWLRRKGVKKIDPKFYEKFISHTFGEEMVHRIDLCSMLKKKQSNGYYHCESSIVIGKRPIGLQDLIREALRRERMGLQSKVKQIKELLLKPETQARIRRELLEGRPASSRPGGDPGDRVLQAPPRTPGPERGHATGHDCSARS
;
A
#
# COMPACT_ATOMS: atom_id res chain seq x y z
N MET A 1 1.36 -40.77 -50.81
CA MET A 1 2.60 -41.09 -51.56
C MET A 1 2.52 -40.29 -52.84
N GLU A 2 3.43 -39.46 -53.32
CA GLU A 2 4.82 -39.06 -53.05
C GLU A 2 5.00 -37.74 -53.84
N ARG A 3 5.91 -36.86 -53.41
CA ARG A 3 6.45 -35.77 -54.27
C ARG A 3 7.53 -36.35 -55.19
N PRO A 4 7.91 -35.70 -56.30
CA PRO A 4 8.97 -34.64 -56.30
C PRO A 4 8.64 -33.51 -57.31
N GLY A 5 9.30 -32.34 -57.44
CA GLY A 5 10.56 -31.79 -56.93
C GLY A 5 11.22 -30.99 -58.06
N ALA A 6 11.44 -29.68 -57.87
CA ALA A 6 12.42 -28.79 -58.57
C ALA A 6 12.14 -27.34 -58.09
N GLY A 7 13.09 -26.46 -57.77
CA GLY A 7 14.54 -26.55 -57.79
C GLY A 7 15.13 -25.45 -56.87
N ALA A 8 16.37 -25.67 -56.45
CA ALA A 8 17.16 -24.75 -55.66
C ALA A 8 18.12 -23.98 -56.57
N ILE A 9 18.38 -22.71 -56.27
CA ILE A 9 19.58 -21.97 -56.72
C ILE A 9 20.15 -21.23 -55.49
N ASN A 10 21.40 -21.58 -55.20
CA ASN A 10 22.45 -20.97 -54.36
C ASN A 10 22.65 -19.47 -54.67
N SER A 11 23.37 -18.60 -53.94
CA SER A 11 24.21 -18.59 -52.74
C SER A 11 24.72 -17.14 -52.59
N ASN A 12 25.27 -16.80 -51.42
CA ASN A 12 26.46 -15.95 -51.19
C ASN A 12 26.30 -14.86 -50.11
N GLU A 13 27.19 -14.97 -49.14
CA GLU A 13 27.50 -14.05 -48.06
C GLU A 13 28.41 -12.90 -48.51
N CYS A 14 28.44 -11.88 -47.64
CA CYS A 14 29.48 -10.85 -47.42
C CYS A 14 29.61 -9.70 -48.44
N GLU A 15 29.31 -8.48 -48.01
CA GLU A 15 30.33 -7.49 -47.62
C GLU A 15 29.74 -6.20 -47.03
N ASN A 16 30.52 -5.62 -46.12
CA ASN A 16 30.27 -4.39 -45.35
C ASN A 16 30.25 -3.14 -46.23
N VAL A 17 29.31 -2.23 -45.96
CA VAL A 17 29.50 -0.80 -46.24
C VAL A 17 28.99 0.01 -45.06
N SER A 18 29.93 0.64 -44.37
CA SER A 18 29.76 1.70 -43.39
C SER A 18 29.22 2.97 -44.04
N ARG A 19 28.16 3.56 -43.47
CA ARG A 19 27.91 5.00 -43.54
C ARG A 19 27.07 5.46 -42.35
N GLU A 20 27.55 6.54 -41.77
CA GLU A 20 27.13 7.20 -40.54
C GLU A 20 25.72 7.78 -40.67
N GLU A 21 24.87 7.52 -39.67
CA GLU A 21 23.81 8.46 -39.27
C GLU A 21 23.88 8.62 -37.75
N GLU A 22 24.21 9.83 -37.34
CA GLU A 22 24.18 10.30 -35.96
C GLU A 22 22.77 10.11 -35.39
N MET A 23 22.66 9.31 -34.33
CA MET A 23 21.46 9.25 -33.51
C MET A 23 21.82 9.86 -32.15
N SER A 24 21.39 11.11 -31.99
CA SER A 24 21.54 11.93 -30.80
C SER A 24 21.05 11.22 -29.54
N GLU A 25 21.86 11.37 -28.49
CA GLU A 25 21.65 10.93 -27.11
C GLU A 25 20.29 11.39 -26.54
N GLU A 26 19.35 10.47 -26.37
CA GLU A 26 18.26 10.59 -25.40
C GLU A 26 18.34 9.41 -24.43
N PHE A 27 19.32 9.45 -23.54
CA PHE A 27 19.31 8.72 -22.27
C PHE A 27 19.50 9.73 -21.17
N GLU A 28 18.39 10.10 -20.51
CA GLU A 28 18.25 10.40 -19.07
C GLU A 28 16.97 11.20 -18.82
N ALA A 29 15.82 10.50 -18.77
CA ALA A 29 14.59 11.09 -18.23
C ALA A 29 13.70 10.07 -17.48
N ASP A 30 14.22 8.88 -17.13
CA ASP A 30 13.42 7.81 -16.54
C ASP A 30 13.41 7.81 -14.99
N ALA A 31 13.93 8.87 -14.37
CA ALA A 31 14.02 8.97 -12.90
C ALA A 31 13.04 9.97 -12.26
N MET A 32 12.15 10.63 -13.03
CA MET A 32 11.25 11.68 -12.51
C MET A 32 9.75 11.47 -12.73
N ASP A 33 9.32 10.30 -13.21
CA ASP A 33 7.89 10.03 -13.49
C ASP A 33 7.10 9.42 -12.31
N SER A 34 7.73 9.22 -11.15
CA SER A 34 7.10 8.58 -9.98
C SER A 34 6.32 9.54 -9.05
N LEU A 35 6.20 10.82 -9.39
CA LEU A 35 5.57 11.86 -8.54
C LEU A 35 4.16 12.30 -8.97
N LYS A 36 3.52 11.64 -9.95
CA LYS A 36 2.26 12.12 -10.57
C LYS A 36 1.03 11.24 -10.38
N ASP A 37 1.13 10.10 -9.67
CA ASP A 37 -0.02 9.29 -9.28
C ASP A 37 -0.68 9.86 -8.00
N MET A 38 -1.35 11.00 -8.15
CA MET A 38 -2.11 11.66 -7.07
C MET A 38 -3.60 11.31 -7.17
N PRO A 39 -4.21 10.59 -6.22
CA PRO A 39 -5.58 10.10 -6.40
C PRO A 39 -6.68 11.08 -5.99
N PHE A 40 -6.39 12.17 -5.27
CA PHE A 40 -7.40 13.16 -4.88
C PHE A 40 -6.80 14.58 -4.85
N ALA A 41 -6.66 15.20 -6.03
CA ALA A 41 -6.79 16.65 -6.07
C ALA A 41 -8.25 16.94 -5.72
N THR A 42 -8.49 17.56 -4.57
CA THR A 42 -9.78 18.16 -4.22
C THR A 42 -10.24 19.01 -5.39
N ILE A 43 -11.17 18.47 -6.19
CA ILE A 43 -11.98 19.31 -7.06
C ILE A 43 -12.97 19.97 -6.11
N ASP A 44 -12.70 21.24 -5.78
CA ASP A 44 -13.72 22.17 -5.33
C ASP A 44 -14.71 22.33 -6.47
N ILE A 45 -15.75 21.50 -6.47
CA ILE A 45 -16.94 21.71 -7.28
C ILE A 45 -17.78 22.69 -6.48
N LYS A 46 -17.68 23.97 -6.81
CA LYS A 46 -18.72 24.94 -6.46
C LYS A 46 -19.98 24.53 -7.22
N ASP A 47 -21.04 24.30 -6.47
CA ASP A 47 -22.38 24.13 -6.99
C ASP A 47 -22.94 25.54 -7.20
N ASP A 48 -22.95 26.02 -8.44
CA ASP A 48 -23.59 27.28 -8.82
C ASP A 48 -25.04 26.95 -9.22
N CYS A 49 -25.98 27.10 -8.28
CA CYS A 49 -27.40 27.20 -8.58
C CYS A 49 -28.01 28.43 -7.91
N GLU A 50 -28.27 29.40 -8.79
CA GLU A 50 -29.40 30.33 -8.85
C GLU A 50 -29.60 31.44 -7.81
N ILE A 51 -29.67 32.63 -8.40
CA ILE A 51 -29.97 33.96 -7.89
C ILE A 51 -31.41 34.02 -7.38
N THR A 52 -31.62 34.61 -6.20
CA THR A 52 -32.84 35.38 -5.91
C THR A 52 -32.46 36.68 -5.20
N ASP A 53 -33.08 37.76 -5.65
CA ASP A 53 -32.76 39.15 -5.37
C ASP A 53 -33.35 39.73 -4.07
N ALA A 54 -32.59 40.69 -3.51
CA ALA A 54 -32.98 41.89 -2.72
C ALA A 54 -33.31 41.78 -1.20
N PRO A 55 -33.22 42.90 -0.42
CA PRO A 55 -32.16 43.91 -0.36
C PRO A 55 -31.68 44.30 1.08
N HIS A 56 -30.59 45.08 1.09
CA HIS A 56 -29.86 45.80 2.14
C HIS A 56 -30.55 46.22 3.47
N ILE A 57 -29.82 46.08 4.59
CA ILE A 57 -29.76 47.09 5.68
C ILE A 57 -28.33 47.19 6.26
N ASN A 58 -27.83 48.42 6.36
CA ASN A 58 -26.53 48.83 6.93
C ASN A 58 -26.42 48.57 8.44
N LEU A 59 -25.21 48.28 8.95
CA LEU A 59 -24.71 48.94 10.16
C LEU A 59 -23.18 48.87 10.28
N GLU A 60 -22.54 50.03 10.15
CA GLU A 60 -21.17 50.27 10.57
C GLU A 60 -21.05 50.17 12.11
N ARG A 61 -20.18 49.29 12.62
CA ARG A 61 -19.34 49.58 13.79
C ARG A 61 -18.33 48.46 14.08
N SER A 62 -17.13 48.89 14.48
CA SER A 62 -16.04 48.13 15.14
C SER A 62 -14.92 47.51 14.26
N LYS A 63 -14.13 48.36 13.60
CA LYS A 63 -12.85 47.97 12.95
C LYS A 63 -11.69 47.72 13.93
N GLU A 64 -11.90 47.83 15.24
CA GLU A 64 -10.82 47.79 16.24
C GLU A 64 -10.75 46.46 17.03
N ASN A 65 -11.90 45.83 17.31
CA ASN A 65 -11.94 44.53 18.02
C ASN A 65 -11.60 43.31 17.13
N GLU A 66 -11.56 43.48 15.80
CA GLU A 66 -11.17 42.41 14.88
C GLU A 66 -9.66 42.16 14.83
N ARG A 67 -8.81 43.15 15.16
CA ARG A 67 -7.35 43.00 15.01
C ARG A 67 -6.74 42.15 16.13
N ILE A 68 -7.27 42.26 17.35
CA ILE A 68 -6.79 41.52 18.53
C ILE A 68 -7.24 40.06 18.48
N SER A 69 -8.45 39.77 17.96
CA SER A 69 -8.92 38.38 17.79
C SER A 69 -8.25 37.66 16.62
N LYS A 70 -7.92 38.37 15.53
CA LYS A 70 -7.27 37.78 14.35
C LYS A 70 -5.85 37.28 14.67
N ASP A 71 -5.09 37.93 15.54
CA ASP A 71 -3.73 37.47 15.88
C ASP A 71 -3.70 36.31 16.90
N GLN A 72 -4.67 36.21 17.81
CA GLN A 72 -4.81 35.03 18.66
C GLN A 72 -5.38 33.81 17.91
N ILE A 73 -6.27 34.03 16.93
CA ILE A 73 -6.78 32.97 16.05
C ILE A 73 -5.71 32.48 15.06
N LYS A 74 -4.82 33.37 14.58
CA LYS A 74 -3.71 33.00 13.70
C LYS A 74 -2.65 32.14 14.37
N LYS A 75 -2.49 32.20 15.71
CA LYS A 75 -1.58 31.32 16.46
C LYS A 75 -2.18 29.94 16.79
N ARG A 76 -3.51 29.77 16.77
CA ARG A 76 -4.19 28.47 16.95
C ARG A 76 -4.53 27.74 15.64
N LYS A 77 -4.43 28.40 14.49
CA LYS A 77 -4.49 27.77 13.17
C LYS A 77 -3.13 27.87 12.48
N LYS A 78 -2.12 27.19 13.03
CA LYS A 78 -0.99 26.73 12.21
C LYS A 78 -1.63 25.83 11.15
N LYS A 79 -1.82 26.36 9.93
CA LYS A 79 -2.31 25.60 8.77
C LYS A 79 -1.62 24.25 8.79
N GLN A 80 -2.37 23.17 9.01
CA GLN A 80 -1.88 21.83 8.74
C GLN A 80 -1.34 21.87 7.30
N LYS A 81 -0.06 21.57 7.11
CA LYS A 81 0.43 21.19 5.79
C LYS A 81 -0.52 20.08 5.30
N GLY A 82 -1.12 20.31 4.13
CA GLY A 82 -2.41 19.75 3.77
C GLY A 82 -2.52 18.24 3.98
N TYR A 83 -3.60 17.81 4.62
CA TYR A 83 -4.01 16.41 4.63
C TYR A 83 -4.07 15.92 3.19
N GLN A 84 -3.25 14.93 2.88
CA GLN A 84 -3.25 14.28 1.59
C GLN A 84 -3.10 12.79 1.83
N PRO A 85 -4.14 11.99 1.53
CA PRO A 85 -4.05 10.55 1.67
C PRO A 85 -2.92 9.96 0.84
N ASN A 86 -2.22 8.99 1.41
CA ASN A 86 -1.18 8.20 0.74
C ASN A 86 -1.36 6.68 0.96
N TYR A 87 -2.34 6.30 1.77
CA TYR A 87 -2.75 4.92 2.05
C TYR A 87 -4.27 4.79 2.01
N PHE A 88 -4.75 3.57 1.77
CA PHE A 88 -6.18 3.28 1.79
C PHE A 88 -6.47 1.81 2.13
N LEU A 89 -7.67 1.57 2.65
CA LEU A 89 -8.25 0.23 2.74
C LEU A 89 -8.95 -0.10 1.43
N SER A 90 -8.69 -1.30 0.92
CA SER A 90 -9.09 -1.76 -0.40
C SER A 90 -9.82 -3.09 -0.31
N ILE A 91 -10.98 -3.19 -0.95
CA ILE A 91 -11.62 -4.47 -1.28
C ILE A 91 -11.20 -4.81 -2.72
N PRO A 92 -10.32 -5.79 -2.96
CA PRO A 92 -9.91 -6.18 -4.30
C PRO A 92 -11.08 -6.81 -5.07
N ILE A 93 -11.12 -6.59 -6.39
CA ILE A 93 -12.04 -7.33 -7.28
C ILE A 93 -11.33 -8.60 -7.75
N THR A 94 -11.89 -9.76 -7.39
CA THR A 94 -11.33 -11.07 -7.71
C THR A 94 -12.18 -11.85 -8.71
N ASN A 95 -13.47 -11.54 -8.82
CA ASN A 95 -14.35 -12.13 -9.82
C ASN A 95 -13.89 -11.73 -11.23
N LYS A 96 -13.47 -12.74 -12.01
CA LYS A 96 -12.95 -12.55 -13.36
C LYS A 96 -14.00 -12.03 -14.33
N GLU A 97 -15.28 -12.33 -14.10
CA GLU A 97 -16.38 -11.83 -14.94
C GLU A 97 -16.47 -10.30 -14.86
N ILE A 98 -16.36 -9.73 -13.66
CA ILE A 98 -16.34 -8.28 -13.45
C ILE A 98 -15.15 -7.67 -14.18
N THR A 99 -13.94 -8.20 -13.96
CA THR A 99 -12.73 -7.65 -14.58
C THR A 99 -12.78 -7.72 -16.11
N ARG A 100 -13.35 -8.81 -16.67
CA ARG A 100 -13.56 -8.99 -18.11
C ARG A 100 -14.62 -8.00 -18.64
N GLY A 101 -15.73 -7.84 -17.93
CA GLY A 101 -16.78 -6.88 -18.31
C GLY A 101 -16.26 -5.44 -18.34
N ILE A 102 -15.47 -5.05 -17.35
CA ILE A 102 -14.82 -3.73 -17.32
C ILE A 102 -13.82 -3.60 -18.47
N LYS A 103 -13.06 -4.66 -18.80
CA LYS A 103 -12.13 -4.62 -19.93
C LYS A 103 -12.86 -4.41 -21.26
N ILE A 104 -14.00 -5.06 -21.45
CA ILE A 104 -14.86 -4.88 -22.63
C ILE A 104 -15.36 -3.43 -22.70
N LEU A 105 -15.82 -2.86 -21.58
CA LEU A 105 -16.20 -1.45 -21.47
C LEU A 105 -15.04 -0.53 -21.85
N GLN A 106 -13.85 -0.71 -21.26
CA GLN A 106 -12.68 0.10 -21.56
C GLN A 106 -12.31 0.03 -23.04
N ASN A 107 -12.29 -1.16 -23.63
CA ASN A 107 -11.99 -1.35 -25.06
C ASN A 107 -13.03 -0.65 -25.96
N ALA A 108 -14.31 -0.72 -25.62
CA ALA A 108 -15.38 -0.03 -26.37
C ALA A 108 -15.25 1.50 -26.31
N ILE A 109 -14.74 2.04 -25.20
CA ILE A 109 -14.42 3.48 -25.08
C ILE A 109 -13.20 3.82 -25.94
N LEU A 110 -12.14 3.00 -25.89
CA LEU A 110 -10.91 3.25 -26.65
C LEU A 110 -11.11 3.16 -28.17
N GLN A 111 -12.03 2.31 -28.64
CA GLN A 111 -12.43 2.28 -30.05
C GLN A 111 -13.08 3.58 -30.52
N GLN A 112 -13.66 4.37 -29.61
CA GLN A 112 -14.26 5.66 -29.92
C GLN A 112 -13.24 6.81 -29.79
N ASP A 113 -12.32 6.74 -28.81
CA ASP A 113 -11.24 7.70 -28.64
C ASP A 113 -10.01 7.07 -27.96
N GLU A 114 -9.02 6.68 -28.77
CA GLU A 114 -7.79 6.03 -28.30
C GLU A 114 -6.95 6.92 -27.36
N ARG A 115 -7.13 8.25 -27.41
CA ARG A 115 -6.38 9.19 -26.55
C ARG A 115 -6.64 8.93 -25.06
N LEU A 116 -7.76 8.28 -24.73
CA LEU A 116 -8.15 7.93 -23.37
C LEU A 116 -7.38 6.74 -22.78
N ALA A 117 -6.50 6.06 -23.55
CA ALA A 117 -5.79 4.86 -23.11
C ALA A 117 -5.07 5.03 -21.75
N LYS A 118 -4.33 6.13 -21.58
CA LYS A 118 -3.60 6.42 -20.33
C LYS A 118 -4.52 6.81 -19.16
N ALA A 119 -5.79 7.11 -19.41
CA ALA A 119 -6.78 7.39 -18.36
C ALA A 119 -7.38 6.10 -17.77
N MET A 120 -7.24 4.96 -18.45
CA MET A 120 -7.82 3.69 -18.01
C MET A 120 -7.10 3.14 -16.77
N THR A 121 -7.88 2.66 -15.82
CA THR A 121 -7.37 1.91 -14.67
C THR A 121 -6.90 0.54 -15.16
N SER A 122 -5.67 0.14 -14.82
CA SER A 122 -5.13 -1.17 -15.18
C SER A 122 -5.95 -2.30 -14.54
N ASP A 123 -6.15 -3.39 -15.28
CA ASP A 123 -7.00 -4.53 -14.90
C ASP A 123 -6.65 -5.10 -13.52
N GLY A 124 -5.35 -5.19 -13.21
CA GLY A 124 -4.86 -5.68 -11.91
C GLY A 124 -5.13 -4.76 -10.72
N SER A 125 -5.67 -3.56 -10.91
CA SER A 125 -5.87 -2.55 -9.85
C SER A 125 -7.34 -2.21 -9.56
N PHE A 126 -8.27 -2.99 -10.10
CA PHE A 126 -9.69 -2.85 -9.78
C PHE A 126 -9.95 -3.17 -8.30
N HIS A 127 -10.59 -2.22 -7.61
CA HIS A 127 -10.91 -2.31 -6.20
C HIS A 127 -12.04 -1.34 -5.82
N ILE A 128 -12.69 -1.58 -4.69
CA ILE A 128 -13.45 -0.58 -3.95
C ILE A 128 -12.54 0.00 -2.86
N THR A 129 -12.42 1.33 -2.83
CA THR A 129 -11.77 2.05 -1.72
C THR A 129 -12.75 2.12 -0.55
N LEU A 130 -12.40 1.55 0.60
CA LEU A 130 -13.23 1.56 1.81
C LEU A 130 -12.94 2.77 2.71
N LEU A 131 -11.66 3.12 2.85
CA LEU A 131 -11.20 4.22 3.70
C LEU A 131 -9.89 4.77 3.15
N VAL A 132 -9.72 6.08 3.09
CA VAL A 132 -8.44 6.73 2.78
C VAL A 132 -7.81 7.29 4.05
N MET A 133 -6.48 7.33 4.11
CA MET A 133 -5.75 7.81 5.28
C MET A 133 -4.36 8.34 4.93
N GLN A 134 -3.76 9.05 5.87
CA GLN A 134 -2.37 9.49 5.80
C GLN A 134 -1.51 8.75 6.83
N LEU A 135 -0.46 8.06 6.36
CA LEU A 135 0.57 7.42 7.18
C LEU A 135 1.95 7.94 6.75
N LEU A 136 2.65 8.66 7.63
CA LEU A 136 3.80 9.51 7.29
C LEU A 136 5.15 8.82 7.44
N ASN A 137 5.22 7.74 8.22
CA ASN A 137 6.45 7.03 8.53
C ASN A 137 6.18 5.54 8.78
N GLU A 138 7.24 4.74 8.88
CA GLU A 138 7.12 3.29 9.09
C GLU A 138 6.36 2.91 10.38
N ASP A 139 6.46 3.71 11.44
CA ASP A 139 5.80 3.39 12.70
C ASP A 139 4.30 3.60 12.58
N GLU A 140 3.86 4.65 11.90
CA GLU A 140 2.46 4.86 11.50
C GLU A 140 1.96 3.75 10.57
N VAL A 141 2.78 3.26 9.64
CA VAL A 141 2.43 2.10 8.82
C VAL A 141 2.21 0.86 9.69
N ASN A 142 3.10 0.57 10.64
CA ASN A 142 2.96 -0.57 11.56
C ASN A 142 1.72 -0.43 12.46
N LEU A 143 1.44 0.77 12.96
CA LEU A 143 0.22 1.07 13.72
C LEU A 143 -1.04 0.90 12.85
N GLY A 144 -0.98 1.27 11.56
CA GLY A 144 -2.06 1.08 10.60
C GLY A 144 -2.32 -0.40 10.30
N ILE A 145 -1.27 -1.22 10.23
CA ILE A 145 -1.39 -2.69 10.18
C ILE A 145 -2.10 -3.21 11.43
N GLY A 146 -1.73 -2.72 12.62
CA GLY A 146 -2.40 -3.06 13.88
C GLY A 146 -3.88 -2.68 13.87
N ALA A 147 -4.22 -1.48 13.40
CA ALA A 147 -5.60 -1.01 13.26
C ALA A 147 -6.42 -1.88 12.29
N LEU A 148 -5.83 -2.30 11.17
CA LEU A 148 -6.49 -3.23 10.24
C LEU A 148 -6.78 -4.59 10.89
N LEU A 149 -5.86 -5.11 11.71
CA LEU A 149 -6.07 -6.36 12.44
C LEU A 149 -7.18 -6.24 13.49
N GLU A 150 -7.24 -5.11 14.19
CA GLU A 150 -8.29 -4.80 15.17
C GLU A 150 -9.65 -4.55 14.51
N LEU A 151 -9.69 -4.10 13.25
CA LEU A 151 -10.92 -3.95 12.47
C LEU A 151 -11.61 -5.29 12.20
N LYS A 152 -10.84 -6.38 12.03
CA LYS A 152 -11.37 -7.70 11.65
C LYS A 152 -12.57 -8.18 12.49
N PRO A 153 -12.50 -8.25 13.85
CA PRO A 153 -13.63 -8.72 14.66
C PRO A 153 -14.89 -7.87 14.46
N PHE A 154 -14.76 -6.54 14.28
CA PHE A 154 -15.92 -5.69 14.00
C PHE A 154 -16.57 -6.02 12.65
N VAL A 155 -15.77 -6.31 11.63
CA VAL A 155 -16.31 -6.76 10.33
C VAL A 155 -17.04 -8.10 10.47
N GLU A 156 -16.47 -9.05 11.22
CA GLU A 156 -17.12 -10.34 11.46
C GLU A 156 -18.42 -10.20 12.27
N GLU A 157 -18.47 -9.26 13.22
CA GLU A 157 -19.67 -8.93 14.01
C GLU A 157 -20.76 -8.30 13.13
N ILE A 158 -20.42 -7.31 12.30
CA ILE A 158 -21.37 -6.66 11.36
C ILE A 158 -21.98 -7.70 10.41
N LEU A 159 -21.14 -8.62 9.90
CA LEU A 159 -21.61 -9.63 8.95
C LEU A 159 -22.37 -10.79 9.62
N GLN A 160 -22.22 -10.99 10.93
CA GLN A 160 -22.88 -12.07 11.69
C GLN A 160 -22.72 -13.46 11.04
N GLY A 161 -21.56 -13.72 10.44
CA GLY A 161 -21.25 -14.96 9.72
C GLY A 161 -21.91 -15.12 8.34
N LYS A 162 -22.62 -14.10 7.84
CA LYS A 162 -23.15 -14.04 6.47
C LYS A 162 -22.07 -13.56 5.51
N GLU A 163 -22.20 -13.93 4.24
CA GLU A 163 -21.35 -13.42 3.17
C GLU A 163 -21.81 -12.02 2.74
N LEU A 164 -20.86 -11.14 2.44
CA LEU A 164 -21.14 -9.84 1.84
C LEU A 164 -20.88 -9.92 0.34
N ILE A 165 -21.94 -9.86 -0.45
CA ILE A 165 -21.90 -9.93 -1.91
C ILE A 165 -22.21 -8.54 -2.47
N LEU A 166 -21.35 -8.06 -3.37
CA LEU A 166 -21.42 -6.73 -3.96
C LEU A 166 -21.77 -6.81 -5.46
N PRO A 167 -23.04 -6.66 -5.84
CA PRO A 167 -23.48 -6.66 -7.24
C PRO A 167 -23.10 -5.35 -7.95
N PHE A 168 -22.43 -5.45 -9.09
CA PHE A 168 -22.03 -4.30 -9.90
C PHE A 168 -22.88 -4.18 -11.16
N GLN A 169 -23.57 -3.05 -11.30
CA GLN A 169 -24.49 -2.81 -12.41
C GLN A 169 -24.50 -1.35 -12.84
N GLY A 170 -24.32 -1.13 -14.14
CA GLY A 170 -24.36 0.18 -14.75
C GLY A 170 -23.11 1.02 -14.50
N VAL A 171 -23.02 2.11 -15.26
CA VAL A 171 -21.86 3.02 -15.26
C VAL A 171 -22.32 4.43 -14.93
N ASP A 172 -21.46 5.17 -14.23
CA ASP A 172 -21.67 6.59 -13.94
C ASP A 172 -20.32 7.32 -13.80
N THR A 173 -20.35 8.62 -13.55
CA THR A 173 -19.16 9.45 -13.38
C THR A 173 -19.24 10.42 -12.20
N PHE A 174 -18.07 10.74 -11.63
CA PHE A 174 -17.95 11.89 -10.71
C PHE A 174 -17.45 13.10 -11.46
N GLY A 175 -18.31 14.11 -11.60
CA GLY A 175 -17.99 15.38 -12.27
C GLY A 175 -17.49 15.20 -13.71
N ASN A 176 -17.85 14.10 -14.36
CA ASN A 176 -17.36 13.68 -15.68
C ASN A 176 -15.81 13.59 -15.73
N GLN A 177 -15.14 13.35 -14.61
CA GLN A 177 -13.67 13.21 -14.53
C GLN A 177 -13.23 11.78 -14.18
N VAL A 178 -14.05 11.06 -13.42
CA VAL A 178 -13.81 9.69 -12.98
C VAL A 178 -14.97 8.84 -13.44
N GLY A 179 -14.71 7.83 -14.26
CA GLY A 179 -15.71 6.84 -14.68
C GLY A 179 -15.66 5.61 -13.80
N PHE A 180 -16.81 5.18 -13.30
CA PHE A 180 -16.92 4.02 -12.42
C PHE A 180 -18.13 3.15 -12.74
N VAL A 181 -18.00 1.86 -12.43
CA VAL A 181 -19.14 0.93 -12.36
C VAL A 181 -19.83 1.12 -11.01
N LYS A 182 -21.15 1.22 -11.03
CA LYS A 182 -21.95 1.42 -9.81
C LYS A 182 -22.10 0.11 -9.04
N LEU A 183 -22.10 0.23 -7.73
CA LEU A 183 -22.66 -0.80 -6.86
C LEU A 183 -24.19 -0.72 -6.97
N ALA A 184 -24.86 -1.82 -7.30
CA ALA A 184 -26.32 -1.86 -7.40
C ALA A 184 -26.95 -1.61 -6.02
N GLU A 185 -28.19 -1.13 -6.00
CA GLU A 185 -28.93 -0.95 -4.76
C GLU A 185 -29.30 -2.31 -4.13
N GLY A 186 -29.34 -2.38 -2.80
CA GLY A 186 -29.73 -3.60 -2.10
C GLY A 186 -29.28 -3.64 -0.65
N HIS A 187 -29.57 -4.77 0.00
CA HIS A 187 -29.31 -4.98 1.43
C HIS A 187 -27.81 -5.00 1.78
N HIS A 188 -26.93 -5.28 0.82
CA HIS A 188 -25.47 -5.27 0.98
C HIS A 188 -24.89 -3.88 1.23
N ILE A 189 -25.62 -2.80 0.92
CA ILE A 189 -25.16 -1.43 1.12
C ILE A 189 -24.95 -1.12 2.61
N ASN A 190 -25.92 -1.46 3.47
CA ASN A 190 -25.85 -1.09 4.88
C ASN A 190 -24.64 -1.75 5.60
N PRO A 191 -24.40 -3.07 5.50
CA PRO A 191 -23.20 -3.68 6.07
C PRO A 191 -21.90 -3.07 5.53
N LEU A 192 -21.84 -2.72 4.23
CA LEU A 192 -20.66 -2.09 3.66
C LEU A 192 -20.40 -0.68 4.23
N LEU A 193 -21.46 0.11 4.45
CA LEU A 193 -21.37 1.42 5.10
C LEU A 193 -20.94 1.29 6.57
N GLU A 194 -21.51 0.33 7.31
CA GLU A 194 -21.14 0.04 8.70
C GLU A 194 -19.67 -0.37 8.80
N ILE A 195 -19.19 -1.22 7.88
CA ILE A 195 -17.77 -1.62 7.81
C ILE A 195 -16.88 -0.40 7.53
N ALA A 196 -17.29 0.50 6.63
CA ALA A 196 -16.53 1.71 6.33
C ALA A 196 -16.44 2.66 7.54
N GLU A 197 -17.54 2.83 8.28
CA GLU A 197 -17.56 3.66 9.48
C GLU A 197 -16.77 3.02 10.64
N ALA A 198 -16.90 1.70 10.83
CA ALA A 198 -16.08 0.96 11.78
C ALA A 198 -14.59 1.13 11.45
N ALA A 199 -14.20 0.98 10.18
CA ALA A 199 -12.84 1.20 9.73
C ALA A 199 -12.36 2.62 10.03
N LYS A 200 -13.16 3.63 9.69
CA LYS A 200 -12.84 5.03 9.95
C LYS A 200 -12.61 5.27 11.45
N ARG A 201 -13.52 4.77 12.29
CA ARG A 201 -13.45 4.88 13.75
C ARG A 201 -12.20 4.20 14.31
N THR A 202 -11.96 2.93 13.96
CA THR A 202 -10.78 2.18 14.44
C THR A 202 -9.47 2.89 14.10
N PHE A 203 -9.34 3.44 12.88
CA PHE A 203 -8.14 4.17 12.49
C PHE A 203 -8.02 5.54 13.17
N GLN A 204 -9.13 6.27 13.34
CA GLN A 204 -9.12 7.56 14.05
C GLN A 204 -8.82 7.40 15.54
N GLU A 205 -9.30 6.34 16.20
CA GLU A 205 -8.98 6.02 17.60
C GLU A 205 -7.48 5.73 17.82
N LYS A 206 -6.77 5.30 16.78
CA LYS A 206 -5.29 5.16 16.78
C LYS A 206 -4.55 6.47 16.49
N GLY A 207 -5.28 7.58 16.29
CA GLY A 207 -4.72 8.91 16.03
C GLY A 207 -4.44 9.22 14.56
N PHE A 208 -4.89 8.39 13.62
CA PHE A 208 -4.68 8.65 12.20
C PHE A 208 -5.63 9.71 11.65
N MET A 209 -5.13 10.53 10.73
CA MET A 209 -5.98 11.29 9.82
C MET A 209 -6.56 10.31 8.79
N ALA A 210 -7.77 9.84 9.06
CA ALA A 210 -8.48 8.87 8.22
C ALA A 210 -9.90 9.34 7.88
N GLY A 211 -10.32 9.04 6.66
CA GLY A 211 -11.60 9.42 6.09
C GLY A 211 -11.59 10.76 5.34
N GLU A 212 -12.74 11.09 4.78
CA GLU A 212 -13.01 12.37 4.14
C GLU A 212 -14.28 12.99 4.75
N ASN A 213 -14.48 14.29 4.54
CA ASN A 213 -15.71 14.97 4.96
C ASN A 213 -16.91 14.61 4.08
N ARG A 214 -16.67 14.01 2.92
CA ARG A 214 -17.70 13.61 1.97
C ARG A 214 -18.31 12.27 2.41
N SER A 215 -19.59 12.07 2.10
CA SER A 215 -20.23 10.78 2.34
C SER A 215 -19.54 9.69 1.53
N PHE A 216 -19.35 8.53 2.17
CA PHE A 216 -18.78 7.37 1.52
C PHE A 216 -19.73 6.88 0.42
N LYS A 217 -19.24 6.85 -0.81
CA LYS A 217 -19.96 6.32 -1.99
C LYS A 217 -19.13 5.20 -2.60
N PRO A 218 -19.44 3.92 -2.33
CA PRO A 218 -18.68 2.80 -2.89
C PRO A 218 -18.83 2.76 -4.41
N HIS A 219 -17.71 2.66 -5.11
CA HIS A 219 -17.68 2.68 -6.57
C HIS A 219 -16.46 1.92 -7.09
N LEU A 220 -16.57 1.35 -8.28
CA LEU A 220 -15.49 0.59 -8.91
C LEU A 220 -14.94 1.36 -10.12
N THR A 221 -13.82 2.06 -9.92
CA THR A 221 -13.27 2.97 -10.93
C THR A 221 -12.61 2.23 -12.09
N PHE A 222 -13.03 2.52 -13.33
CA PHE A 222 -12.39 2.00 -14.55
C PHE A 222 -11.57 3.05 -15.31
N MET A 223 -11.77 4.36 -15.08
CA MET A 223 -10.94 5.41 -15.67
C MET A 223 -10.91 6.71 -14.86
N LYS A 224 -9.83 7.47 -14.96
CA LYS A 224 -9.66 8.80 -14.35
C LYS A 224 -8.90 9.74 -15.28
N LEU A 225 -9.50 10.87 -15.65
CA LEU A 225 -8.84 11.88 -16.49
C LEU A 225 -7.66 12.60 -15.80
N SER A 226 -7.62 12.59 -14.46
CA SER A 226 -6.52 13.15 -13.68
C SER A 226 -5.17 12.47 -13.95
N ARG A 227 -5.18 11.20 -14.43
CA ARG A 227 -3.97 10.46 -14.84
C ARG A 227 -3.33 11.02 -16.11
N THR A 228 -4.08 11.82 -16.86
CA THR A 228 -3.72 12.31 -18.17
C THR A 228 -3.98 13.81 -18.28
N PRO A 229 -3.31 14.65 -17.47
CA PRO A 229 -3.60 16.08 -17.39
C PRO A 229 -3.37 16.82 -18.73
N TRP A 230 -2.52 16.28 -19.61
CA TRP A 230 -2.31 16.83 -20.94
C TRP A 230 -3.50 16.67 -21.89
N LEU A 231 -4.38 15.68 -21.69
CA LEU A 231 -5.59 15.52 -22.50
C LEU A 231 -6.53 16.73 -22.42
N ARG A 232 -6.57 17.41 -21.26
CA ARG A 232 -7.32 18.66 -21.09
C ARG A 232 -6.84 19.75 -22.04
N ARG A 233 -5.52 19.83 -22.31
CA ARG A 233 -4.93 20.78 -23.28
C ARG A 233 -5.24 20.40 -24.72
N LYS A 234 -5.58 19.14 -24.99
CA LYS A 234 -6.01 18.61 -26.29
C LYS A 234 -7.54 18.56 -26.47
N GLY A 235 -8.29 19.30 -25.65
CA GLY A 235 -9.74 19.43 -25.78
C GLY A 235 -10.57 18.38 -25.03
N VAL A 236 -9.97 17.31 -24.52
CA VAL A 236 -10.68 16.28 -23.74
C VAL A 236 -10.76 16.74 -22.27
N LYS A 237 -11.81 17.51 -21.97
CA LYS A 237 -12.03 18.09 -20.63
C LYS A 237 -12.93 17.25 -19.73
N LYS A 238 -13.79 16.42 -20.31
CA LYS A 238 -14.81 15.62 -19.62
C LYS A 238 -14.93 14.26 -20.30
N ILE A 239 -15.37 13.25 -19.56
CA ILE A 239 -15.80 11.97 -20.11
C ILE A 239 -17.18 12.20 -20.72
N ASP A 240 -17.31 11.99 -22.03
CA ASP A 240 -18.60 12.09 -22.73
C ASP A 240 -19.46 10.85 -22.40
N PRO A 241 -20.70 11.01 -21.91
CA PRO A 241 -21.59 9.89 -21.64
C PRO A 241 -21.81 8.93 -22.81
N LYS A 242 -21.70 9.42 -24.06
CA LYS A 242 -21.79 8.58 -25.27
C LYS A 242 -20.79 7.43 -25.26
N PHE A 243 -19.62 7.62 -24.66
CA PHE A 243 -18.58 6.60 -24.63
C PHE A 243 -19.02 5.31 -23.93
N TYR A 244 -19.88 5.40 -22.92
CA TYR A 244 -20.33 4.27 -22.12
C TYR A 244 -21.84 4.03 -22.17
N GLU A 245 -22.55 4.65 -23.12
CA GLU A 245 -24.01 4.57 -23.26
C GLU A 245 -24.52 3.12 -23.32
N LYS A 246 -23.81 2.24 -24.04
CA LYS A 246 -24.15 0.81 -24.15
C LYS A 246 -24.04 0.03 -22.83
N PHE A 247 -23.44 0.63 -21.81
CA PHE A 247 -23.13 -0.03 -20.53
C PHE A 247 -23.87 0.58 -19.33
N ILE A 248 -24.75 1.58 -19.54
CA ILE A 248 -25.44 2.29 -18.45
C ILE A 248 -26.29 1.39 -17.54
N SER A 249 -26.77 0.26 -18.05
CA SER A 249 -27.56 -0.75 -17.33
C SER A 249 -26.92 -2.14 -17.33
N HIS A 250 -25.69 -2.26 -17.84
CA HIS A 250 -25.00 -3.55 -17.97
C HIS A 250 -24.68 -4.15 -16.60
N THR A 251 -24.96 -5.44 -16.42
CA THR A 251 -24.59 -6.19 -15.23
C THR A 251 -23.18 -6.75 -15.39
N PHE A 252 -22.25 -6.29 -14.55
CA PHE A 252 -20.85 -6.70 -14.61
C PHE A 252 -20.56 -7.97 -13.79
N GLY A 253 -21.44 -8.29 -12.82
CA GLY A 253 -21.32 -9.46 -11.96
C GLY A 253 -21.30 -9.08 -10.47
N GLU A 254 -20.94 -10.04 -9.63
CA GLU A 254 -20.98 -9.89 -8.17
C GLU A 254 -19.62 -10.21 -7.55
N GLU A 255 -19.17 -9.39 -6.60
CA GLU A 255 -17.94 -9.63 -5.85
C GLU A 255 -18.27 -10.07 -4.42
N MET A 256 -17.81 -11.26 -4.03
CA MET A 256 -17.85 -11.69 -2.64
C MET A 256 -16.69 -11.07 -1.86
N VAL A 257 -16.98 -10.28 -0.84
CA VAL A 257 -15.96 -9.63 0.00
C VAL A 257 -15.26 -10.68 0.86
N HIS A 258 -14.05 -11.05 0.45
CA HIS A 258 -13.26 -12.06 1.15
C HIS A 258 -12.02 -11.50 1.86
N ARG A 259 -11.60 -10.26 1.54
CA ARG A 259 -10.37 -9.66 2.09
C ARG A 259 -10.43 -8.14 2.03
N ILE A 260 -9.83 -7.49 3.03
CA ILE A 260 -9.53 -6.05 3.03
C ILE A 260 -8.01 -5.88 3.12
N ASP A 261 -7.46 -5.04 2.25
CA ASP A 261 -6.04 -4.77 2.12
C ASP A 261 -5.72 -3.34 2.56
N LEU A 262 -4.65 -3.14 3.33
CA LEU A 262 -4.03 -1.83 3.55
C LEU A 262 -3.01 -1.59 2.43
N CYS A 263 -3.36 -0.71 1.51
CA CYS A 263 -2.61 -0.46 0.29
C CYS A 263 -1.93 0.91 0.32
N SER A 264 -0.71 0.98 -0.21
CA SER A 264 -0.04 2.24 -0.51
C SER A 264 -0.49 2.78 -1.87
N MET A 265 -0.73 4.09 -1.93
CA MET A 265 -1.03 4.79 -3.18
C MET A 265 0.23 5.07 -4.01
N LEU A 266 1.39 5.18 -3.36
CA LEU A 266 2.61 5.74 -3.96
C LEU A 266 3.71 4.70 -4.18
N LYS A 267 3.72 3.60 -3.40
CA LYS A 267 4.72 2.54 -3.59
C LYS A 267 4.48 1.80 -4.92
N LYS A 268 5.56 1.25 -5.47
CA LYS A 268 5.52 0.45 -6.71
C LYS A 268 4.49 -0.68 -6.59
N LYS A 269 3.61 -0.77 -7.59
CA LYS A 269 2.62 -1.85 -7.71
C LYS A 269 3.28 -3.22 -7.76
N GLN A 270 2.52 -4.23 -7.36
CA GLN A 270 2.92 -5.63 -7.46
C GLN A 270 3.02 -6.08 -8.93
N SER A 271 3.65 -7.23 -9.18
CA SER A 271 3.83 -7.79 -10.54
C SER A 271 2.51 -8.08 -11.25
N ASN A 272 1.44 -8.36 -10.51
CA ASN A 272 0.09 -8.55 -11.05
C ASN A 272 -0.67 -7.23 -11.34
N GLY A 273 -0.06 -6.07 -11.09
CA GLY A 273 -0.65 -4.74 -11.29
C GLY A 273 -1.49 -4.22 -10.12
N TYR A 274 -1.64 -4.98 -9.04
CA TYR A 274 -2.33 -4.54 -7.83
C TYR A 274 -1.44 -3.60 -7.00
N TYR A 275 -2.05 -2.83 -6.11
CA TYR A 275 -1.33 -1.90 -5.24
C TYR A 275 -0.36 -2.63 -4.32
N HIS A 276 0.71 -1.94 -3.90
CA HIS A 276 1.57 -2.45 -2.83
C HIS A 276 0.73 -2.61 -1.56
N CYS A 277 0.72 -3.82 -1.01
CA CYS A 277 -0.06 -4.16 0.17
C CYS A 277 0.87 -4.30 1.38
N GLU A 278 0.62 -3.52 2.44
CA GLU A 278 1.36 -3.62 3.70
C GLU A 278 0.85 -4.79 4.55
N SER A 279 -0.47 -5.01 4.54
CA SER A 279 -1.13 -6.11 5.27
C SER A 279 -2.55 -6.32 4.75
N SER A 280 -3.09 -7.50 5.03
CA SER A 280 -4.45 -7.88 4.67
C SER A 280 -5.15 -8.58 5.84
N ILE A 281 -6.48 -8.45 5.90
CA ILE A 281 -7.34 -9.32 6.71
C ILE A 281 -8.29 -10.10 5.82
N VAL A 282 -8.48 -11.39 6.11
CA VAL A 282 -9.44 -12.25 5.43
C VAL A 282 -10.74 -12.27 6.21
N ILE A 283 -11.86 -12.09 5.50
CA ILE A 283 -13.23 -12.03 6.01
C ILE A 283 -13.95 -13.31 5.62
N GLY A 284 -14.84 -13.79 6.50
CA GLY A 284 -15.61 -15.01 6.30
C GLY A 284 -14.93 -16.25 6.87
N LYS A 285 -15.74 -17.27 7.17
CA LYS A 285 -15.28 -18.55 7.69
C LYS A 285 -14.62 -19.35 6.56
N ARG A 286 -13.28 -19.35 6.47
CA ARG A 286 -12.61 -20.57 5.99
C ARG A 286 -12.67 -21.60 7.12
N PRO A 287 -12.84 -22.90 6.86
CA PRO A 287 -12.51 -23.90 7.85
C PRO A 287 -11.06 -23.63 8.25
N ILE A 288 -10.86 -23.18 9.49
CA ILE A 288 -9.53 -22.87 9.99
C ILE A 288 -8.78 -24.19 10.01
N GLY A 289 -8.02 -24.47 8.96
CA GLY A 289 -6.91 -25.38 9.09
C GLY A 289 -6.01 -24.80 10.16
N LEU A 290 -5.68 -25.59 11.18
CA LEU A 290 -4.80 -25.19 12.29
C LEU A 290 -3.53 -24.46 11.80
N GLN A 291 -3.04 -24.81 10.61
CA GLN A 291 -1.89 -24.20 9.94
C GLN A 291 -2.06 -22.70 9.63
N ASP A 292 -3.24 -22.25 9.22
CA ASP A 292 -3.48 -20.83 8.88
C ASP A 292 -3.59 -19.97 10.14
N LEU A 293 -4.17 -20.53 11.22
CA LEU A 293 -4.20 -19.89 12.53
C LEU A 293 -2.77 -19.73 13.09
N ILE A 294 -1.96 -20.78 12.98
CA ILE A 294 -0.55 -20.76 13.34
C ILE A 294 0.20 -19.72 12.51
N ARG A 295 -0.04 -19.66 11.19
CA ARG A 295 0.65 -18.71 10.30
C ARG A 295 0.33 -17.26 10.67
N GLU A 296 -0.93 -16.95 10.96
CA GLU A 296 -1.33 -15.60 11.36
C GLU A 296 -0.82 -15.24 12.76
N ALA A 297 -0.87 -16.17 13.72
CA ALA A 297 -0.28 -15.96 15.04
C ALA A 297 1.24 -15.71 14.96
N LEU A 298 1.96 -16.53 14.18
CA LEU A 298 3.38 -16.34 13.92
C LEU A 298 3.68 -15.01 13.23
N ARG A 299 2.82 -14.56 12.32
CA ARG A 299 2.98 -13.25 11.66
C ARG A 299 2.85 -12.11 12.65
N ARG A 300 1.85 -12.15 13.55
CA ARG A 300 1.66 -11.13 14.60
C ARG A 300 2.85 -11.09 15.57
N GLU A 301 3.28 -12.25 16.06
CA GLU A 301 4.46 -12.34 16.93
C GLU A 301 5.71 -11.79 16.24
N ARG A 302 5.92 -12.15 14.97
CA ARG A 302 7.05 -11.63 14.17
C ARG A 302 7.02 -10.12 14.04
N MET A 303 5.86 -9.53 13.75
CA MET A 303 5.70 -8.07 13.65
C MET A 303 5.98 -7.38 14.98
N GLY A 304 5.44 -7.91 16.09
CA GLY A 304 5.72 -7.41 17.44
C GLY A 304 7.20 -7.47 17.79
N LEU A 305 7.87 -8.59 17.46
CA LEU A 305 9.30 -8.77 17.68
C LEU A 305 10.13 -7.80 16.82
N GLN A 306 9.77 -7.64 15.54
CA GLN A 306 10.45 -6.71 14.64
C GLN A 306 10.37 -5.27 15.13
N SER A 307 9.20 -4.84 15.62
CA SER A 307 9.02 -3.52 16.23
C SER A 307 9.91 -3.34 17.47
N LYS A 308 9.95 -4.32 18.37
CA LYS A 308 10.84 -4.28 19.55
C LYS A 308 12.32 -4.24 19.15
N VAL A 309 12.73 -5.03 18.15
CA VAL A 309 14.11 -5.03 17.64
C VAL A 309 14.47 -3.66 17.05
N LYS A 310 13.54 -3.03 16.34
CA LYS A 310 13.73 -1.67 15.82
C LYS A 310 13.92 -0.66 16.97
N GLN A 311 13.07 -0.71 17.99
CA GLN A 311 13.20 0.15 19.18
C GLN A 311 14.53 -0.05 19.91
N ILE A 312 14.99 -1.30 20.05
CA ILE A 312 16.30 -1.61 20.65
C ILE A 312 17.43 -1.04 19.80
N LYS A 313 17.37 -1.21 18.47
CA LYS A 313 18.37 -0.61 17.57
C LYS A 313 18.44 0.90 17.71
N GLU A 314 17.29 1.58 17.77
CA GLU A 314 17.23 3.03 17.99
C GLU A 314 17.79 3.44 19.35
N LEU A 315 17.47 2.70 20.41
CA LEU A 315 18.03 2.90 21.76
C LEU A 315 19.55 2.76 21.78
N LEU A 316 20.09 1.75 21.11
CA LEU A 316 21.54 1.50 20.98
C LEU A 316 22.26 2.54 20.12
N LEU A 317 21.52 3.23 19.23
CA LEU A 317 22.06 4.33 18.42
C LEU A 317 22.10 5.67 19.18
N LYS A 318 21.41 5.79 20.32
CA LYS A 318 21.44 7.03 21.12
C LYS A 318 22.86 7.29 21.67
N PRO A 319 23.43 8.50 21.49
CA PRO A 319 24.79 8.83 21.94
C PRO A 319 25.02 8.57 23.43
N GLU A 320 24.02 8.85 24.28
CA GLU A 320 24.07 8.61 25.72
C GLU A 320 24.18 7.12 26.05
N THR A 321 23.39 6.28 25.37
CA THR A 321 23.43 4.82 25.51
C THR A 321 24.79 4.29 25.08
N GLN A 322 25.31 4.76 23.94
CA GLN A 322 26.63 4.36 23.45
C GLN A 322 27.75 4.80 24.39
N ALA A 323 27.67 6.00 24.97
CA ALA A 323 28.63 6.50 25.93
C ALA A 323 28.63 5.66 27.23
N ARG A 324 27.45 5.27 27.72
CA ARG A 324 27.33 4.36 28.89
C ARG A 324 27.89 2.97 28.58
N ILE A 325 27.56 2.40 27.43
CA ILE A 325 28.09 1.09 26.99
C ILE A 325 29.62 1.16 26.88
N ARG A 326 30.18 2.21 26.28
CA ARG A 326 31.64 2.40 26.20
C ARG A 326 32.29 2.52 27.58
N ARG A 327 31.67 3.28 28.50
CA ARG A 327 32.16 3.43 29.87
C ARG A 327 32.23 2.08 30.58
N GLU A 328 31.17 1.28 30.54
CA GLU A 328 31.17 -0.03 31.21
C GLU A 328 32.10 -1.07 30.56
N LEU A 329 32.30 -1.01 29.24
CA LEU A 329 33.19 -1.92 28.52
C LEU A 329 34.68 -1.53 28.64
N LEU A 330 34.99 -0.25 28.79
CA LEU A 330 36.38 0.26 28.87
C LEU A 330 36.83 0.50 30.31
N GLU A 331 35.92 0.77 31.25
CA GLU A 331 36.19 0.96 32.67
C GLU A 331 35.72 -0.28 33.45
N GLY A 332 36.40 -1.41 33.25
CA GLY A 332 36.16 -2.61 34.04
C GLY A 332 36.38 -2.36 35.55
N ARG A 333 35.32 -2.56 36.34
CA ARG A 333 35.24 -2.91 37.78
C ARG A 333 36.33 -2.31 38.70
N PRO A 334 36.01 -1.40 39.65
CA PRO A 334 37.01 -0.86 40.56
C PRO A 334 37.62 -1.99 41.43
N ALA A 335 38.93 -2.19 41.29
CA ALA A 335 39.73 -3.00 42.17
C ALA A 335 39.95 -2.24 43.49
N SER A 336 39.16 -2.54 44.52
CA SER A 336 39.49 -2.25 45.92
C SER A 336 38.41 -2.89 46.81
N SER A 337 38.68 -4.00 47.48
CA SER A 337 39.29 -3.93 48.81
C SER A 337 40.05 -5.23 49.15
N ARG A 338 41.36 -5.14 49.35
CA ARG A 338 42.09 -6.02 50.26
C ARG A 338 42.25 -5.29 51.59
N PRO A 339 41.87 -5.89 52.73
CA PRO A 339 42.45 -5.55 54.00
C PRO A 339 43.36 -6.69 54.51
N GLY A 340 44.55 -6.31 54.96
CA GLY A 340 45.29 -7.03 56.00
C GLY A 340 46.18 -8.16 55.50
N GLY A 341 47.49 -7.93 55.57
CA GLY A 341 48.47 -9.02 55.60
C GLY A 341 48.59 -9.61 57.01
N ASP A 342 49.02 -10.87 57.07
CA ASP A 342 50.08 -11.35 57.97
C ASP A 342 50.65 -12.67 57.40
N PRO A 343 51.94 -13.02 57.63
CA PRO A 343 52.65 -14.07 56.92
C PRO A 343 52.55 -15.40 57.65
N GLY A 344 52.40 -16.49 56.89
CA GLY A 344 52.42 -17.84 57.43
C GLY A 344 52.92 -18.80 56.37
N ASP A 345 54.13 -19.30 56.58
CA ASP A 345 54.78 -20.39 55.87
C ASP A 345 53.82 -21.49 55.41
N ARG A 346 53.91 -21.87 54.13
CA ARG A 346 53.85 -23.28 53.72
C ARG A 346 54.34 -23.48 52.29
N VAL A 347 55.49 -24.12 52.25
CA VAL A 347 56.15 -24.81 51.14
C VAL A 347 55.17 -25.41 50.13
N LEU A 348 55.32 -25.00 48.86
CA LEU A 348 54.70 -25.63 47.70
C LEU A 348 55.38 -26.97 47.41
N GLN A 349 54.65 -28.08 47.58
CA GLN A 349 54.97 -29.36 46.94
C GLN A 349 54.17 -29.45 45.64
N ALA A 350 54.89 -29.64 44.52
CA ALA A 350 54.30 -29.83 43.21
C ALA A 350 53.63 -31.22 43.10
N PRO A 351 52.47 -31.35 42.43
CA PRO A 351 51.90 -32.65 42.11
C PRO A 351 52.66 -33.30 40.93
N PRO A 352 52.81 -34.64 40.91
CA PRO A 352 53.57 -35.32 39.88
C PRO A 352 52.84 -35.33 38.54
N ARG A 353 53.65 -35.25 37.48
CA ARG A 353 53.28 -35.34 36.07
C ARG A 353 52.71 -36.72 35.76
N THR A 354 51.56 -36.75 35.09
CA THR A 354 51.05 -37.94 34.39
C THR A 354 51.82 -38.12 33.08
N PRO A 355 52.34 -39.32 32.78
CA PRO A 355 52.80 -39.65 31.43
C PRO A 355 51.66 -40.26 30.62
N GLY A 356 51.42 -39.74 29.42
CA GLY A 356 50.89 -40.55 28.31
C GLY A 356 52.05 -40.91 27.37
N PRO A 357 51.77 -41.50 26.19
CA PRO A 357 50.89 -42.62 25.91
C PRO A 357 51.71 -43.80 25.33
N GLU A 358 51.33 -45.04 25.60
CA GLU A 358 51.88 -46.19 24.88
C GLU A 358 51.00 -46.58 23.70
N ARG A 359 51.70 -46.90 22.61
CA ARG A 359 51.21 -47.18 21.26
C ARG A 359 50.70 -48.62 21.19
N GLY A 360 49.55 -48.81 20.56
CA GLY A 360 49.10 -50.10 20.04
C GLY A 360 48.76 -49.97 18.56
N HIS A 361 49.58 -50.61 17.72
CA HIS A 361 49.37 -50.87 16.29
C HIS A 361 48.02 -51.59 16.05
N ALA A 362 47.15 -51.09 15.17
CA ALA A 362 47.09 -51.29 13.71
C ALA A 362 46.47 -52.62 13.27
N THR A 363 45.23 -52.54 12.77
CA THR A 363 44.62 -53.23 11.61
C THR A 363 43.28 -52.51 11.39
N GLY A 364 42.97 -51.82 10.29
CA GLY A 364 43.14 -52.20 8.90
C GLY A 364 41.81 -52.77 8.38
N HIS A 365 40.88 -51.90 7.94
CA HIS A 365 40.05 -52.22 6.77
C HIS A 365 39.41 -50.98 6.15
N ASP A 366 39.67 -50.91 4.86
CA ASP A 366 39.26 -49.97 3.84
C ASP A 366 37.94 -50.46 3.23
N CYS A 367 37.04 -49.55 2.88
CA CYS A 367 36.00 -49.82 1.88
C CYS A 367 35.37 -48.50 1.43
N SER A 368 35.82 -48.06 0.26
CA SER A 368 35.19 -47.07 -0.59
C SER A 368 33.96 -47.60 -1.32
N ALA A 369 33.10 -46.65 -1.69
CA ALA A 369 32.27 -46.58 -2.90
C ALA A 369 30.90 -47.29 -2.93
N ARG A 370 29.85 -46.49 -3.21
CA ARG A 370 29.10 -46.41 -4.49
C ARG A 370 27.80 -45.60 -4.25
N SER A 371 27.62 -44.50 -4.99
CA SER A 371 26.82 -44.35 -6.23
C SER A 371 25.36 -44.04 -5.94
#